data_AF-A0A7W2QLL1-F1
#
_entry.id   AF-A0A7W2QLL1-F1
#
_cell.length_a   1.000
_cell.length_b   1.000
_cell.length_c   1.000
_cell.angle_alpha   90.00
_cell.angle_beta   90.00
_cell.angle_gamma   90.00
#
_symmetry.space_group_name_H-M   'P 1'
#
loop_
_entity.id
_entity.type
_entity.pdbx_description
1 polymer ?
#
loop_
_entity_poly.entity_id
_entity_poly.type
_entity_poly.pdbx_seq_one_letter_code
_entity_poly.pdbx_strand_id
1 'polypeptide(L)' 'MNTLRKKASPHRLVGVEHLMSQALAGFEAESRVACRALRVRMAVMTFGVGSILPNDLPGDVPEDGHPETFLSHTLH' A
#
# COMPACT_ATOMS: atom_id res chain seq x y z
N MET A 1 -30.65 -36.33 30.77
CA MET A 1 -30.22 -34.96 30.42
C MET A 1 -29.51 -35.08 29.07
N ASN A 2 -30.24 -34.84 27.99
CA ASN A 2 -29.85 -35.29 26.67
C ASN A 2 -29.20 -34.10 25.95
N THR A 3 -27.87 -34.09 25.88
CA THR A 3 -27.12 -33.02 25.21
C THR A 3 -27.23 -33.21 23.71
N LEU A 4 -28.22 -32.54 23.11
CA LEU A 4 -28.39 -32.46 21.66
C LEU A 4 -27.22 -31.67 21.07
N ARG A 5 -26.13 -32.36 20.71
CA ARG A 5 -25.04 -31.78 19.92
C ARG A 5 -25.59 -31.42 18.54
N LYS A 6 -26.03 -30.16 18.39
CA LYS A 6 -26.30 -29.53 17.08
C LYS A 6 -24.99 -29.57 16.28
N LYS A 7 -24.84 -30.56 15.40
CA LYS A 7 -23.83 -30.53 14.34
C LYS A 7 -24.12 -29.28 13.51
N ALA A 8 -23.20 -28.32 13.54
CA ALA A 8 -23.26 -27.17 12.66
C ALA A 8 -23.24 -27.69 11.21
N SER A 9 -24.25 -27.30 10.43
CA SER A 9 -24.35 -27.67 9.02
C SER A 9 -23.13 -27.11 8.27
N PRO A 10 -22.37 -27.94 7.53
CA PRO A 10 -21.18 -27.50 6.80
C PRO A 10 -21.49 -26.40 5.76
N HIS A 11 -22.72 -26.33 5.26
CA HIS A 11 -23.15 -25.26 4.35
C HIS A 11 -23.09 -23.85 4.98
N ARG A 12 -23.18 -23.74 6.30
CA ARG A 12 -23.15 -22.44 6.99
C ARG A 12 -21.75 -21.86 7.10
N LEU A 13 -20.71 -22.69 7.01
CA LEU A 13 -19.30 -22.27 7.09
C LEU A 13 -18.79 -21.76 5.73
N VAL A 14 -19.18 -22.42 4.63
CA VAL A 14 -18.79 -22.03 3.26
C VAL A 14 -19.23 -20.61 2.91
N GLY A 15 -20.43 -20.20 3.34
CA GLY A 15 -20.91 -18.83 3.12
C GLY A 15 -20.15 -17.77 3.92
N VAL A 16 -19.63 -18.12 5.10
CA VAL A 16 -18.87 -17.19 5.95
C VAL A 16 -17.45 -17.01 5.41
N GLU A 17 -16.81 -18.07 4.91
CA GLU A 17 -15.48 -18.00 4.30
C GLU A 17 -15.48 -17.09 3.06
N HIS A 18 -16.51 -17.16 2.24
CA HIS A 18 -16.65 -16.28 1.08
C HIS A 18 -16.82 -14.80 1.48
N LEU A 19 -17.66 -14.54 2.48
CA LEU A 19 -17.85 -13.19 3.03
C LEU A 19 -16.56 -12.65 3.65
N MET A 20 -15.82 -13.48 4.41
CA MET A 20 -14.52 -13.10 4.96
C MET A 20 -13.50 -12.80 3.87
N SER A 21 -13.46 -13.62 2.81
CA SER A 21 -12.56 -13.41 1.67
C SER A 21 -12.86 -12.10 0.95
N GLN A 22 -14.15 -11.78 0.75
CA GLN A 22 -14.56 -10.52 0.13
C GLN A 22 -14.22 -9.31 1.01
N ALA A 23 -14.48 -9.41 2.33
CA ALA A 23 -14.15 -8.35 3.28
C ALA A 23 -12.63 -8.11 3.34
N LEU A 24 -11.83 -9.19 3.34
CA LEU A 24 -10.37 -9.10 3.33
C LEU A 24 -9.86 -8.44 2.05
N ALA A 25 -10.38 -8.82 0.89
CA ALA A 25 -10.00 -8.21 -0.38
C ALA A 25 -10.29 -6.69 -0.41
N GLY A 26 -11.44 -6.28 0.12
CA GLY A 26 -11.78 -4.86 0.26
C GLY A 26 -10.82 -4.14 1.21
N PHE A 27 -10.58 -4.71 2.39
CA PHE A 27 -9.65 -4.16 3.37
C PHE A 27 -8.23 -4.02 2.82
N GLU A 28 -7.72 -5.02 2.12
CA GLU A 28 -6.38 -4.97 1.52
C GLU A 28 -6.25 -3.86 0.49
N ALA A 29 -7.28 -3.65 -0.34
CA ALA A 29 -7.29 -2.57 -1.31
C ALA A 29 -7.23 -1.19 -0.64
N GLU A 30 -8.05 -0.98 0.39
CA GLU A 30 -8.06 0.26 1.17
C GLU A 30 -6.74 0.47 1.93
N SER A 31 -6.22 -0.59 2.53
CA SER A 31 -4.95 -0.59 3.26
C SER A 31 -3.78 -0.19 2.36
N ARG A 32 -3.71 -0.70 1.11
CA ARG A 32 -2.67 -0.29 0.15
C ARG A 32 -2.70 1.21 -0.13
N VAL A 33 -3.88 1.80 -0.28
CA VAL A 33 -4.04 3.25 -0.50
C VAL A 33 -3.61 4.03 0.73
N ALA A 34 -4.05 3.62 1.93
CA ALA A 34 -3.67 4.24 3.19
C ALA A 34 -2.15 4.20 3.42
N CYS A 35 -1.51 3.05 3.17
CA CYS A 35 -0.06 2.90 3.24
C CYS A 35 0.67 3.80 2.24
N ARG A 36 0.14 3.98 1.02
CA ARG A 36 0.71 4.93 0.05
C ARG A 36 0.62 6.36 0.57
N ALA A 37 -0.54 6.78 1.06
CA ALA A 37 -0.72 8.11 1.62
C ALA A 37 0.21 8.37 2.82
N LEU A 38 0.36 7.38 3.71
CA LEU A 38 1.28 7.47 4.84
C LEU A 38 2.74 7.62 4.38
N ARG A 39 3.19 6.84 3.39
CA ARG A 39 4.53 6.97 2.82
C ARG A 39 4.77 8.35 2.23
N VAL A 40 3.82 8.89 1.47
CA VAL A 40 3.88 10.25 0.93
C VAL A 40 3.97 11.28 2.07
N ARG A 41 3.14 11.14 3.10
CA ARG A 41 3.17 12.05 4.26
C ARG A 41 4.52 12.03 4.97
N MET A 42 5.08 10.84 5.21
CA MET A 42 6.42 10.71 5.80
C MET A 42 7.48 11.34 4.90
N ALA A 43 7.43 11.10 3.59
CA ALA A 43 8.34 11.70 2.64
C ALA A 43 8.26 13.23 2.65
N VAL A 44 7.07 13.82 2.65
CA VAL A 44 6.87 15.27 2.76
C VAL A 44 7.44 15.81 4.08
N MET A 45 7.24 15.10 5.19
CA MET A 45 7.79 15.51 6.49
C MET A 45 9.32 15.43 6.54
N THR A 46 9.94 14.47 5.87
CA THR A 46 11.40 14.26 5.89
C THR A 46 12.13 15.09 4.85
N PHE A 47 11.61 15.17 3.62
CA PHE A 47 12.29 15.78 2.47
C PHE A 47 11.66 17.11 2.03
N GLY A 48 10.50 17.49 2.57
CA GLY A 48 9.77 18.68 2.15
C GLY A 48 8.88 18.45 0.92
N VAL A 49 8.03 19.44 0.61
CA VAL A 49 7.11 19.43 -0.54
C VAL A 49 7.90 19.62 -1.84
N GLY A 50 7.58 18.85 -2.88
CA GLY A 50 8.23 18.93 -4.20
C GLY A 50 9.44 18.02 -4.37
N SER A 51 9.74 17.17 -3.38
CA SER A 51 10.76 16.13 -3.48
C SER A 51 10.26 14.95 -4.31
N ILE A 52 11.07 14.47 -5.25
CA ILE A 52 10.80 13.24 -6.02
C ILE A 52 11.23 12.06 -5.15
N LEU A 53 10.27 11.23 -4.74
CA LEU A 53 10.56 10.01 -4.00
C LEU A 53 10.95 8.89 -4.99
N PRO A 54 12.00 8.09 -4.75
CA PRO A 54 12.46 7.06 -5.68
C PRO A 54 11.40 6.02 -6.08
N ASN A 55 10.34 5.85 -5.27
CA ASN A 55 9.21 4.96 -5.56
C ASN A 55 8.25 5.49 -6.64
N ASP A 56 8.34 6.76 -7.03
CA ASP A 56 7.52 7.37 -8.08
C ASP A 56 8.26 7.44 -9.43
N LEU A 57 9.50 6.92 -9.51
CA LEU A 57 10.20 6.73 -10.78
C LEU A 57 9.60 5.50 -11.49
N PRO A 58 9.25 5.59 -12.79
CA PRO A 58 8.86 4.41 -13.55
C PRO A 58 10.02 3.42 -13.53
N GLY A 59 9.79 2.23 -12.98
CA GLY A 59 10.78 1.17 -12.93
C GLY A 59 11.22 0.78 -14.35
N ASP A 60 12.54 0.70 -14.52
CA ASP A 60 13.33 0.31 -15.69
C ASP A 60 13.57 1.36 -16.79
N VAL A 61 14.69 2.08 -16.63
CA VAL A 61 15.59 2.40 -17.75
C VAL A 61 17.02 2.11 -17.27
N PRO A 62 17.89 1.44 -18.05
CA PRO A 62 19.20 1.02 -17.59
C PRO A 62 20.07 2.19 -17.14
N GLU A 63 20.87 1.95 -16.11
CA GLU A 63 21.93 2.83 -15.59
C GLU A 63 22.85 3.33 -16.72
N ASP A 64 22.55 4.50 -17.29
CA ASP A 64 23.49 5.22 -18.14
C ASP A 64 23.44 6.72 -17.81
N GLY A 65 24.45 7.13 -17.04
CA GLY A 65 25.14 8.39 -17.29
C GLY A 65 24.55 9.66 -16.67
N HIS A 66 25.32 10.15 -15.68
CA HIS A 66 25.54 11.57 -15.36
C HIS A 66 24.65 12.21 -14.27
N PRO A 67 25.21 12.52 -13.08
CA PRO A 67 24.59 13.49 -12.21
C PRO A 67 24.81 14.88 -12.82
N GLU A 68 23.76 15.43 -13.43
CA GLU A 68 23.72 16.85 -13.79
C GLU A 68 23.63 17.66 -12.49
N THR A 69 24.80 18.14 -12.08
CA THR A 69 25.07 19.11 -11.03
C THR A 69 23.99 20.19 -10.96
N PHE A 70 23.37 20.34 -9.78
CA PHE A 70 22.64 21.55 -9.41
C PHE A 70 23.62 22.73 -9.40
N LEU A 71 23.80 23.37 -10.56
CA LEU A 71 24.56 24.61 -10.66
C LEU A 71 23.71 25.76 -10.15
N SER A 72 23.89 26.01 -8.84
CA SER A 72 23.65 27.30 -8.21
C SER A 72 24.38 28.41 -8.95
N HIS A 73 23.69 29.12 -9.82
CA HIS A 73 24.06 30.47 -10.23
C HIS A 73 22.77 31.29 -10.18
N THR A 74 22.65 32.21 -9.23
CA THR A 74 23.00 33.60 -9.53
C THR A 74 23.50 34.32 -8.27
N LEU A 75 24.79 34.61 -8.25
CA LEU A 75 25.41 35.72 -7.54
C LEU A 75 25.51 36.88 -8.54
N HIS A 76 24.75 37.95 -8.35
CA HIS A 76 25.22 39.34 -8.15
C HIS A 76 24.03 40.31 -8.11
#